data_AF-T1BR78-F1
#
_entry.id   AF-T1BR78-F1
#
_cell.length_a   1.000
_cell.length_b   1.000
_cell.length_c   1.000
_cell.angle_alpha   90.00
_cell.angle_beta   90.00
_cell.angle_gamma   90.00
#
_symmetry.space_group_name_H-M   'P 1'
#
loop_
_entity.id
_entity.type
_entity.pdbx_description
1 polymer ?
#
loop_
_entity_poly.entity_id
_entity_poly.type
_entity_poly.pdbx_seq_one_letter_code
_entity_poly.pdbx_strand_id
1 'polypeptide(L)'
;MVNQLMGGPEGEKLIILAPTVSDRKGEYRKEIARILKEGFTRIRLDGVVMPIEEITEIDRKKSHRIEIVIDRISLREGIRQRLAESIETGLTHGGGMVIIHRPDLKTDLILQSVRLHDLTI
;
A
#
# COMPACT_ATOMS: atom_id res chain seq x y z
N MET A 1 -14.09 -5.93 5.99
CA MET A 1 -12.78 -5.26 5.82
C MET A 1 -12.89 -3.74 5.97
N VAL A 2 -13.64 -3.05 5.11
CA VAL A 2 -13.80 -1.57 5.18
C VAL A 2 -14.36 -1.11 6.55
N ASN A 3 -15.36 -1.80 7.09
CA ASN A 3 -15.96 -1.46 8.40
C ASN A 3 -14.95 -1.48 9.55
N GLN A 4 -13.95 -2.36 9.51
CA GLN A 4 -12.91 -2.44 10.55
C GLN A 4 -11.99 -1.22 10.51
N LEU A 5 -11.78 -0.64 9.33
CA LEU A 5 -10.98 0.57 9.16
C LEU A 5 -11.79 1.84 9.52
N MET A 6 -13.09 1.85 9.23
CA MET A 6 -13.98 2.98 9.53
C MET A 6 -14.23 3.20 11.03
N GLY A 7 -13.81 2.28 11.90
CA GLY A 7 -13.88 2.45 13.37
C GLY A 7 -12.76 3.30 13.97
N GLY A 8 -11.83 3.81 13.15
CA GLY A 8 -10.76 4.71 13.59
C GLY A 8 -11.26 6.13 13.91
N PRO A 9 -10.47 6.96 14.61
CA PRO A 9 -10.82 8.34 14.89
C PRO A 9 -10.99 9.16 13.60
N GLU A 10 -11.89 10.14 13.64
CA GLU A 10 -12.06 11.08 12.54
C GLU A 10 -10.75 11.82 12.25
N GLY A 11 -10.42 11.97 10.98
CA GLY A 11 -9.17 12.56 10.51
C GLY A 11 -7.97 11.61 10.49
N GLU A 12 -8.08 10.37 11.00
CA GLU A 12 -6.97 9.40 10.96
C GLU A 12 -6.49 9.21 9.52
N LYS A 13 -5.19 9.34 9.31
CA LYS A 13 -4.58 9.15 8.00
C LYS A 13 -4.35 7.67 7.76
N LEU A 14 -4.77 7.18 6.59
CA LEU A 14 -4.45 5.84 6.12
C LEU A 14 -3.70 5.95 4.80
N ILE A 15 -2.64 5.14 4.66
CA ILE A 15 -1.93 4.95 3.40
C ILE A 15 -2.20 3.53 2.93
N ILE A 16 -2.81 3.40 1.76
CA ILE A 16 -3.12 2.11 1.16
C ILE A 16 -1.94 1.72 0.29
N LEU A 17 -1.39 0.54 0.54
CA LEU A 17 -0.13 0.09 -0.04
C LEU A 17 -0.31 -1.27 -0.72
N ALA A 18 0.20 -1.42 -1.93
CA ALA A 18 0.25 -2.69 -2.64
C ALA A 18 1.68 -3.27 -2.58
N PRO A 19 1.93 -4.37 -1.86
CA PRO A 19 3.26 -4.98 -1.79
C PRO A 19 3.61 -5.66 -3.12
N THR A 20 4.71 -5.24 -3.73
CA THR A 20 5.18 -5.78 -5.02
C THR A 20 6.50 -6.53 -4.89
N VAL A 21 7.33 -6.15 -3.93
CA VAL A 21 8.56 -6.84 -3.56
C VAL A 21 8.56 -7.03 -2.06
N SER A 22 8.79 -8.27 -1.61
CA SER A 22 8.83 -8.62 -0.20
C SER A 22 10.08 -9.43 0.10
N ASP A 23 11.00 -8.82 0.86
CA ASP A 23 12.20 -9.44 1.41
C ASP A 23 13.07 -10.19 0.38
N ARG A 24 13.36 -9.53 -0.73
CA ARG A 24 14.24 -10.06 -1.79
C ARG A 24 15.42 -9.14 -2.03
N LYS A 25 16.53 -9.71 -2.50
CA LYS A 25 17.71 -8.95 -2.94
C LYS A 25 17.60 -8.50 -4.39
N GLY A 26 17.97 -7.26 -4.69
CA GLY A 26 17.95 -6.73 -6.05
C GLY A 26 17.95 -5.21 -6.10
N GLU A 27 18.14 -4.65 -7.30
CA GLU A 27 18.12 -3.19 -7.55
C GLU A 27 16.76 -2.67 -8.06
N TYR A 28 15.83 -3.57 -8.41
CA TYR A 28 14.43 -3.29 -8.76
C TYR A 28 14.16 -2.18 -9.80
N ARG A 29 15.14 -1.84 -10.65
CA ARG A 29 15.00 -0.79 -11.67
C ARG A 29 13.84 -1.05 -12.64
N LYS A 30 13.63 -2.31 -13.03
CA LYS A 30 12.55 -2.70 -13.94
C LYS A 30 11.18 -2.55 -13.28
N GLU A 31 11.07 -2.97 -12.04
CA GLU A 31 9.86 -2.86 -11.23
C GLU A 31 9.49 -1.39 -11.02
N ILE A 32 10.45 -0.54 -10.65
CA ILE A 32 10.22 0.90 -10.48
C ILE A 32 9.78 1.56 -11.79
N ALA A 33 10.44 1.25 -12.91
CA ALA A 33 10.04 1.77 -14.22
C ALA A 33 8.63 1.30 -14.63
N ARG A 34 8.25 0.05 -14.31
CA ARG A 34 6.90 -0.46 -14.52
C ARG A 34 5.87 0.30 -13.69
N ILE A 35 6.15 0.49 -12.40
CA ILE A 35 5.27 1.23 -11.47
C ILE A 35 5.04 2.66 -11.98
N LEU A 36 6.10 3.34 -12.43
CA LEU A 36 6.00 4.69 -13.00
C LEU A 36 5.17 4.71 -14.30
N LYS A 37 5.37 3.71 -15.18
CA LYS A 37 4.59 3.55 -16.41
C LYS A 37 3.10 3.30 -16.16
N GLU A 38 2.77 2.65 -15.05
CA GLU A 38 1.39 2.45 -14.58
C GLU A 38 0.77 3.73 -13.99
N GLY A 39 1.53 4.82 -13.90
CA GLY A 39 1.05 6.14 -13.46
C GLY A 39 1.21 6.41 -11.97
N PHE A 40 1.81 5.48 -11.22
CA PHE A 40 2.10 5.69 -9.80
C PHE A 40 3.35 6.56 -9.65
N THR A 41 3.31 7.50 -8.72
CA THR A 41 4.40 8.48 -8.51
C THR A 41 5.10 8.30 -7.16
N ARG A 42 4.56 7.48 -6.25
CA ARG A 42 5.11 7.25 -4.91
C ARG A 42 5.15 5.78 -4.58
N ILE A 43 6.19 5.39 -3.84
CA ILE A 43 6.33 4.07 -3.24
C ILE A 43 6.69 4.20 -1.77
N ARG A 44 6.54 3.10 -1.04
CA ARG A 44 7.23 2.86 0.21
C ARG A 44 8.39 1.90 -0.07
N LEU A 45 9.61 2.36 0.20
CA LEU A 45 10.85 1.59 0.07
C LEU A 45 11.41 1.38 1.46
N ASP A 46 11.52 0.13 1.88
CA ASP A 46 12.04 -0.26 3.21
C ASP A 46 11.37 0.47 4.38
N GLY A 47 10.06 0.75 4.25
CA GLY A 47 9.27 1.46 5.25
C GLY A 47 9.23 2.98 5.09
N VAL A 48 10.00 3.56 4.16
CA VAL A 48 10.03 5.00 3.90
C VAL A 48 9.18 5.34 2.68
N VAL A 49 8.16 6.19 2.85
CA VAL A 49 7.32 6.67 1.75
C VAL A 49 8.00 7.83 1.04
N MET A 50 8.28 7.69 -0.26
CA MET A 50 8.95 8.71 -1.06
C MET A 50 8.43 8.75 -2.51
N PRO A 51 8.59 9.89 -3.22
CA PRO A 51 8.42 9.93 -4.66
C PRO A 51 9.40 8.99 -5.36
N ILE A 52 8.96 8.38 -6.45
CA ILE A 52 9.80 7.49 -7.24
C ILE A 52 11.01 8.23 -7.83
N GLU A 53 10.82 9.49 -8.20
CA GLU A 53 11.84 10.36 -8.78
C GLU A 53 13.00 10.67 -7.82
N GLU A 54 12.77 10.56 -6.51
CA GLU A 54 13.80 10.77 -5.48
C GLU A 54 14.67 9.51 -5.24
N ILE A 55 14.33 8.37 -5.86
CA ILE A 55 15.09 7.14 -5.72
C ILE A 55 16.35 7.22 -6.58
N THR A 56 17.50 7.38 -5.94
CA THR A 56 18.80 7.50 -6.60
C THR A 56 19.50 6.16 -6.78
N GLU A 57 19.54 5.32 -5.73
CA GLU A 57 20.18 4.01 -5.76
C GLU A 57 19.51 3.01 -4.81
N ILE A 58 19.42 1.74 -5.24
CA ILE A 58 19.02 0.60 -4.42
C ILE A 58 20.16 -0.41 -4.40
N ASP A 59 20.63 -0.76 -3.21
CA ASP A 59 21.75 -1.68 -3.02
C ASP A 59 21.35 -3.12 -3.35
N ARG A 60 21.72 -3.60 -4.54
CA ARG A 60 21.44 -4.97 -5.01
C ARG A 60 21.85 -6.10 -4.05
N LYS A 61 22.75 -5.86 -3.10
CA LYS A 61 23.22 -6.88 -2.14
C LYS A 61 22.30 -7.02 -0.94
N LYS A 62 21.43 -6.04 -0.68
CA LYS A 62 20.52 -6.00 0.46
C LYS A 62 19.12 -6.47 0.07
N SER A 63 18.42 -6.95 1.09
CA SER A 63 17.00 -7.30 0.97
C SER A 63 16.18 -6.02 1.05
N HIS A 64 15.20 -5.87 0.16
CA HIS A 64 14.33 -4.70 0.11
C HIS A 64 12.86 -5.09 0.10
N ARG A 65 12.02 -4.16 0.57
CA ARG A 65 10.57 -4.18 0.44
C ARG A 65 10.11 -2.98 -0.35
N ILE A 66 9.26 -3.22 -1.35
CA ILE A 66 8.70 -2.17 -2.20
C ILE A 66 7.19 -2.32 -2.22
N GLU A 67 6.51 -1.30 -1.74
CA GLU A 67 5.07 -1.18 -1.82
C GLU A 67 4.65 0.05 -2.62
N ILE A 68 3.73 -0.12 -3.56
CA ILE A 68 3.15 1.01 -4.32
C ILE A 68 2.21 1.77 -3.39
N VAL A 69 2.29 3.10 -3.36
CA VAL A 69 1.27 3.93 -2.70
C VAL A 69 0.07 4.07 -3.61
N ILE A 70 -1.02 3.39 -3.26
CA ILE A 70 -2.28 3.37 -4.02
C ILE A 70 -3.10 4.62 -3.74
N ASP A 71 -3.34 4.90 -2.46
CA ASP A 71 -4.07 6.09 -2.03
C ASP A 71 -3.59 6.55 -0.65
N ARG A 72 -3.83 7.82 -0.35
CA ARG A 72 -3.61 8.45 0.95
C ARG A 72 -4.92 9.14 1.33
N ILE A 73 -5.61 8.58 2.30
CA ILE A 73 -6.92 9.05 2.72
C ILE A 73 -6.88 9.53 4.17
N SER A 74 -7.80 10.43 4.49
CA SER A 74 -8.13 10.77 5.87
C SER A 74 -9.54 10.28 6.15
N LEU A 75 -9.72 9.53 7.24
CA LEU A 75 -11.02 9.01 7.63
C LEU A 75 -11.98 10.16 7.91
N ARG A 76 -13.14 10.12 7.28
CA ARG A 76 -14.24 11.09 7.44
C ARG A 76 -15.53 10.45 6.93
N GLU A 77 -16.65 11.07 7.24
CA GLU A 77 -17.94 10.64 6.70
C GLU A 77 -17.92 10.59 5.15
N GLY A 78 -18.58 9.58 4.58
CA GLY A 78 -18.68 9.41 3.12
C GLY A 78 -17.44 8.82 2.42
N ILE A 79 -16.31 8.59 3.10
CA ILE A 79 -15.08 8.06 2.46
C ILE A 79 -15.15 6.56 2.12
N ARG A 80 -16.21 5.87 2.56
CA ARG A 80 -16.32 4.40 2.53
C ARG A 80 -16.13 3.81 1.13
N GLN A 81 -16.77 4.40 0.13
CA GLN A 81 -16.69 3.91 -1.25
C GLN A 81 -15.26 4.05 -1.81
N ARG A 82 -14.66 5.23 -1.68
CA ARG A 82 -13.27 5.47 -2.11
C ARG A 82 -12.27 4.55 -1.41
N LEU A 83 -12.46 4.30 -0.12
CA LEU A 83 -11.63 3.35 0.63
C LEU A 83 -11.77 1.93 0.11
N ALA A 84 -12.98 1.49 -0.26
CA ALA A 84 -13.22 0.18 -0.87
C ALA A 84 -12.51 0.07 -2.23
N GLU A 85 -12.70 1.04 -3.12
CA GLU A 85 -12.07 1.11 -4.44
C GLU A 85 -10.53 1.11 -4.35
N SER A 86 -9.99 1.84 -3.37
CA SER A 86 -8.54 1.87 -3.09
C SER A 86 -8.02 0.51 -2.61
N ILE A 87 -8.79 -0.19 -1.76
CA ILE A 87 -8.45 -1.53 -1.29
C ILE A 87 -8.46 -2.53 -2.44
N GLU A 88 -9.47 -2.50 -3.30
CA GLU A 88 -9.57 -3.38 -4.48
C GLU A 88 -8.41 -3.15 -5.45
N THR A 89 -8.09 -1.88 -5.72
CA THR A 89 -6.92 -1.50 -6.51
C THR A 89 -5.64 -2.02 -5.86
N GLY A 90 -5.48 -1.85 -4.55
CA GLY A 90 -4.32 -2.34 -3.81
C GLY A 90 -4.18 -3.86 -3.82
N LEU A 91 -5.28 -4.60 -3.66
CA LEU A 91 -5.29 -6.06 -3.78
C LEU A 91 -4.90 -6.51 -5.19
N THR A 92 -5.35 -5.80 -6.22
CA THR A 92 -5.02 -6.11 -7.62
C THR A 92 -3.52 -5.95 -7.88
N HIS A 93 -2.94 -4.81 -7.51
CA HIS A 93 -1.51 -4.54 -7.71
C HIS A 93 -0.59 -5.31 -6.75
N GLY A 94 -1.10 -5.72 -5.59
CA GLY A 94 -0.37 -6.45 -4.56
C GLY A 94 -0.53 -7.97 -4.61
N GLY A 95 -1.06 -8.52 -5.71
CA GLY A 95 -1.19 -9.97 -5.90
C GLY A 95 -2.11 -10.65 -4.89
N GLY A 96 -3.23 -10.00 -4.54
CA GLY A 96 -4.18 -10.46 -3.53
C GLY A 96 -3.84 -10.02 -2.11
N MET A 97 -2.82 -9.18 -1.92
CA MET A 97 -2.45 -8.59 -0.63
C MET A 97 -2.51 -7.07 -0.70
N VAL A 98 -2.95 -6.43 0.38
CA VAL A 98 -2.89 -4.97 0.56
C VAL A 98 -2.48 -4.66 1.99
N ILE A 99 -1.68 -3.61 2.18
CA ILE A 99 -1.22 -3.14 3.47
C ILE A 99 -1.87 -1.79 3.75
N ILE A 100 -2.49 -1.65 4.91
CA ILE A 100 -3.04 -0.39 5.39
C ILE A 100 -2.08 0.15 6.44
N HIS A 101 -1.31 1.15 6.05
CA HIS A 101 -0.36 1.82 6.93
C HIS A 101 -1.03 2.99 7.66
N ARG A 102 -0.91 2.99 8.98
CA ARG A 102 -1.36 4.06 9.87
C ARG A 102 -0.13 4.85 10.33
N PRO A 103 0.21 5.99 9.71
CA PRO A 103 1.43 6.72 10.00
C PRO A 103 1.48 7.25 11.44
N ASP A 104 0.34 7.67 11.98
CA ASP A 104 0.24 8.23 13.33
C ASP A 104 0.48 7.15 14.40
N LEU A 105 0.04 5.91 14.14
CA LEU A 105 0.26 4.76 15.03
C LEU A 105 1.55 4.00 14.73
N LYS A 106 2.19 4.26 13.58
CA LYS A 106 3.33 3.50 13.04
C LYS A 106 3.05 1.99 12.94
N THR A 107 1.81 1.63 12.60
CA THR A 107 1.37 0.23 12.47
C THR A 107 0.91 -0.09 11.07
N ASP A 108 1.19 -1.32 10.63
CA ASP A 108 0.73 -1.88 9.37
C ASP A 108 -0.33 -2.95 9.63
N LEU A 109 -1.48 -2.83 8.97
CA LEU A 109 -2.49 -3.89 8.92
C LEU A 109 -2.43 -4.56 7.55
N ILE A 110 -2.12 -5.85 7.53
CA ILE A 110 -2.07 -6.66 6.31
C ILE A 110 -3.43 -7.29 6.07
N LEU A 111 -3.94 -7.14 4.86
CA LEU A 111 -5.19 -7.72 4.37
C LEU A 111 -4.90 -8.61 3.17
N GLN A 112 -5.57 -9.77 3.08
CA GLN A 112 -5.40 -10.74 2.00
C GLN A 112 -6.77 -11.15 1.45
N SER A 113 -6.86 -11.39 0.14
CA SER A 113 -8.10 -11.83 -0.50
C SER A 113 -8.60 -13.19 0.01
N VAL A 114 -7.75 -14.03 0.61
CA VAL A 114 -8.20 -15.35 1.13
C VAL A 114 -9.10 -15.22 2.38
N ARG A 115 -9.13 -14.05 3.04
CA ARG A 115 -10.13 -13.74 4.09
C ARG A 115 -11.50 -13.31 3.54
N LEU A 116 -11.85 -13.74 2.32
CA LEU A 116 -13.14 -13.45 1.66
C LEU A 116 -14.30 -14.33 2.11
N HIS A 117 -14.08 -15.44 2.84
CA HIS A 117 -15.17 -16.37 3.17
C HIS A 117 -16.06 -15.99 4.37
N ASP A 118 -15.70 -14.99 5.19
CA ASP A 118 -16.45 -14.76 6.45
C ASP A 118 -17.31 -13.50 6.51
N LEU A 119 -17.32 -12.61 5.52
CA LEU A 119 -18.13 -11.37 5.61
C LEU A 119 -18.63 -10.89 4.24
N THR A 120 -19.41 -11.73 3.57
CA THR A 120 -20.49 -11.23 2.71
C THR A 120 -21.65 -10.85 3.63
N ILE A 121 -22.25 -9.68 3.34
CA ILE A 121 -23.49 -9.19 3.96
C ILE A 121 -24.59 -10.26 3.89
#